data_AF-A0A533Z539-F1
#
_entry.id   AF-A0A533Z539-F1
#
_cell.length_a   1.000
_cell.length_b   1.000
_cell.length_c   1.000
_cell.angle_alpha   90.00
_cell.angle_beta   90.00
_cell.angle_gamma   90.00
#
_symmetry.space_group_name_H-M   'P 1'
#
loop_
_entity.id
_entity.type
_entity.pdbx_description
1 polymer ?
#
loop_
_entity_poly.entity_id
_entity_poly.type
_entity_poly.pdbx_seq_one_letter_code
_entity_poly.pdbx_strand_id
1 'polypeptide(L)'
;MRVLAVVPPDPWVEVNVLQTLRQHYCEDLYVFLCPEENQLGLRQWRARRDALNEDLVRLAGSLRSTGRLDVIFFIVYDDFLTVETAKSLRALGVPMVNYHIDMVFQWYRVIRTAPFFDLLAVAQMSNAEHLAAYNPNIEWMPMAANPGFYHSRAGAVPAYQYQVSFIGSFNPYRRALLAECVRRNITPVVFGQGWRSGESQGRKFKWDPYKVLHDLRFYAVPRWRVEGLASVTGPITRKYSRWRALKPPAGLDCRGPC
;
A
#
# COMPACT_ATOMS: atom_id res chain seq x y z
N MET A 1 7.96 23.48 -9.03
CA MET A 1 7.23 22.39 -9.74
C MET A 1 5.78 22.29 -9.26
N ARG A 2 4.83 22.03 -10.14
CA ARG A 2 3.39 21.94 -9.83
C ARG A 2 2.92 20.50 -10.01
N VAL A 3 2.49 19.90 -8.90
CA VAL A 3 2.31 18.44 -8.79
C VAL A 3 0.85 18.09 -8.54
N LEU A 4 0.34 17.10 -9.25
CA LEU A 4 -0.88 16.39 -8.87
C LEU A 4 -0.51 15.06 -8.19
N ALA A 5 -0.74 14.97 -6.88
CA ALA A 5 -0.55 13.75 -6.11
C ALA A 5 -1.85 12.95 -6.01
N VAL A 6 -1.84 11.70 -6.50
CA VAL A 6 -2.95 10.74 -6.44
C VAL A 6 -2.60 9.67 -5.43
N VAL A 7 -3.16 9.76 -4.22
CA VAL A 7 -2.67 8.99 -3.07
C VAL A 7 -3.79 8.52 -2.14
N PRO A 8 -3.59 7.46 -1.34
CA PRO A 8 -4.57 7.03 -0.35
C PRO A 8 -4.70 8.06 0.79
N PRO A 9 -5.86 8.12 1.47
CA PRO A 9 -6.05 8.95 2.66
C PRO A 9 -5.35 8.32 3.87
N ASP A 10 -4.02 8.25 3.82
CA ASP A 10 -3.18 7.61 4.83
C ASP A 10 -2.32 8.65 5.59
N PRO A 11 -2.31 8.64 6.93
CA PRO A 11 -1.52 9.58 7.72
C PRO A 11 -0.02 9.50 7.48
N TRP A 12 0.53 8.32 7.20
CA TRP A 12 1.96 8.18 6.89
C TRP A 12 2.27 8.86 5.56
N VAL A 13 1.41 8.71 4.54
CA VAL A 13 1.58 9.41 3.26
C VAL A 13 1.54 10.93 3.43
N GLU A 14 0.61 11.44 4.23
CA GLU A 14 0.51 12.88 4.50
C GLU A 14 1.80 13.42 5.14
N VAL A 15 2.28 12.78 6.21
CA VAL A 15 3.45 13.23 6.99
C VAL A 15 4.77 13.04 6.23
N ASN A 16 4.93 11.95 5.49
CA ASN A 16 6.23 11.56 4.93
C ASN A 16 6.38 11.94 3.46
N VAL A 17 5.29 11.97 2.70
CA VAL A 17 5.33 12.22 1.26
C VAL A 17 4.78 13.60 0.94
N LEU A 18 3.50 13.86 1.26
CA LEU A 18 2.84 15.11 0.85
C LEU A 18 3.46 16.32 1.54
N GLN A 19 3.74 16.26 2.85
CA GLN A 19 4.41 17.34 3.56
C GLN A 19 5.79 17.65 2.97
N THR A 20 6.59 16.63 2.69
CA THR A 20 7.91 16.77 2.06
C THR A 20 7.82 17.41 0.68
N LEU A 21 6.86 16.97 -0.14
CA LEU A 21 6.58 17.57 -1.45
C LEU A 21 6.22 19.05 -1.32
N ARG A 22 5.29 19.40 -0.41
CA ARG A 22 4.89 20.80 -0.16
C ARG A 22 6.04 21.69 0.31
N GLN A 23 6.92 21.15 1.16
CA GLN A 23 7.96 21.94 1.80
C GLN A 23 9.20 22.15 0.92
N HIS A 24 9.55 21.17 0.08
CA HIS A 24 10.88 21.14 -0.54
C HIS A 24 10.87 21.09 -2.07
N TYR A 25 9.80 20.61 -2.69
CA TYR A 25 9.82 20.26 -4.12
C TYR A 25 8.72 20.90 -4.95
N CYS A 26 7.62 21.35 -4.33
CA CYS A 26 6.45 21.86 -5.02
C CYS A 26 6.21 23.34 -4.74
N GLU A 27 5.83 24.08 -5.78
CA GLU A 27 5.22 25.41 -5.65
C GLU A 27 3.71 25.25 -5.40
N ASP A 28 3.04 24.46 -6.23
CA ASP A 28 1.65 24.05 -6.05
C ASP A 28 1.57 22.53 -5.88
N LEU A 29 0.81 22.06 -4.89
CA LEU A 29 0.46 20.66 -4.72
C LEU A 29 -1.06 20.47 -4.72
N TYR A 30 -1.56 19.77 -5.73
CA TYR A 30 -2.93 19.29 -5.80
C TYR A 30 -2.99 17.86 -5.29
N VAL A 31 -3.96 17.56 -4.42
CA VAL A 31 -4.12 16.22 -3.85
C VAL A 31 -5.45 15.63 -4.32
N PHE A 32 -5.38 14.50 -5.00
CA PHE A 32 -6.53 13.66 -5.34
C PHE A 32 -6.51 12.41 -4.45
N LEU A 33 -7.48 12.28 -3.57
CA LEU A 33 -7.54 11.15 -2.65
C LEU A 33 -8.20 9.95 -3.32
N CYS A 34 -7.47 8.83 -3.40
CA CYS A 34 -8.04 7.55 -3.82
C CYS A 34 -8.53 6.76 -2.58
N PRO A 35 -9.83 6.41 -2.46
CA PRO A 35 -10.34 5.69 -1.31
C PRO A 35 -9.70 4.30 -1.15
N GLU A 36 -9.86 3.72 0.04
CA GLU A 36 -9.26 2.43 0.42
C GLU A 36 -9.37 1.34 -0.66
N GLU A 37 -8.22 0.71 -0.90
CA GLU A 37 -8.07 -0.35 -1.88
C GLU A 37 -8.59 -1.71 -1.39
N ASN A 38 -8.71 -2.67 -2.31
CA ASN A 38 -9.20 -4.05 -2.09
C ASN A 38 -10.73 -4.23 -2.07
N GLN A 39 -11.48 -3.28 -2.64
CA GLN A 39 -12.93 -3.38 -2.78
C GLN A 39 -13.39 -3.79 -4.19
N LEU A 40 -12.47 -4.23 -5.06
CA LEU A 40 -12.73 -4.51 -6.49
C LEU A 40 -13.93 -5.45 -6.74
N GLY A 41 -14.20 -6.35 -5.79
CA GLY A 41 -15.34 -7.25 -5.85
C GLY A 41 -16.71 -6.58 -5.78
N LEU A 42 -16.81 -5.46 -5.07
CA LEU A 42 -18.06 -4.75 -4.87
C LEU A 42 -18.44 -3.96 -6.14
N ARG A 43 -19.62 -4.23 -6.70
CA ARG A 43 -20.12 -3.52 -7.89
C ARG A 43 -20.22 -2.00 -7.66
N GLN A 44 -20.70 -1.58 -6.49
CA GLN A 44 -20.79 -0.17 -6.11
C GLN A 44 -19.41 0.51 -6.09
N TRP A 45 -18.38 -0.22 -5.65
CA TRP A 45 -17.01 0.30 -5.66
C TRP A 45 -16.52 0.49 -7.09
N ARG A 46 -16.75 -0.46 -7.99
CA ARG A 46 -16.34 -0.32 -9.40
C ARG A 46 -16.98 0.90 -10.07
N ALA A 47 -18.28 1.11 -9.88
CA ALA A 47 -18.95 2.30 -10.41
C ALA A 47 -18.37 3.60 -9.82
N ARG A 48 -18.13 3.65 -8.51
CA ARG A 48 -17.50 4.80 -7.85
C ARG A 48 -16.07 5.03 -8.34
N ARG A 49 -15.29 3.95 -8.50
CA ARG A 49 -13.93 3.98 -9.01
C ARG A 49 -13.90 4.57 -10.41
N ASP A 50 -14.78 4.13 -11.29
CA ASP A 50 -14.83 4.60 -12.67
C ASP A 50 -15.16 6.11 -12.70
N ALA A 51 -16.14 6.56 -11.90
CA ALA A 51 -16.44 8.00 -11.75
C ALA A 51 -15.23 8.80 -11.21
N LEU A 52 -14.53 8.30 -10.19
CA LEU A 52 -13.32 8.95 -9.64
C LEU A 52 -12.18 8.99 -10.67
N ASN A 53 -12.06 7.97 -11.51
CA ASN A 53 -11.06 7.94 -12.57
C ASN A 53 -11.38 8.96 -13.67
N GLU A 54 -12.65 9.18 -14.00
CA GLU A 54 -13.06 10.27 -14.89
C GLU A 54 -12.80 11.65 -14.27
N ASP A 55 -13.12 11.84 -12.98
CA ASP A 55 -12.81 13.07 -12.24
C ASP A 55 -11.31 13.38 -12.25
N LEU A 56 -10.47 12.36 -12.06
CA LEU A 56 -9.02 12.48 -12.12
C LEU A 56 -8.54 12.95 -13.50
N VAL A 57 -9.08 12.39 -14.59
CA VAL A 57 -8.73 12.81 -15.95
C VAL A 57 -9.17 14.26 -16.21
N ARG A 58 -10.39 14.63 -15.78
CA ARG A 58 -10.89 16.01 -15.90
C ARG A 58 -10.00 17.00 -15.15
N LEU A 59 -9.64 16.68 -13.91
CA LEU A 59 -8.76 17.52 -13.08
C LEU A 59 -7.38 17.67 -13.72
N ALA A 60 -6.74 16.56 -14.08
CA ALA A 60 -5.42 16.58 -14.70
C ALA A 60 -5.42 17.35 -16.03
N GLY A 61 -6.45 17.16 -16.86
CA GLY A 61 -6.63 17.89 -18.10
C GLY A 61 -6.79 19.39 -17.90
N SER A 62 -7.58 19.82 -16.90
CA SER A 62 -7.77 21.24 -16.56
C SER A 62 -6.48 21.88 -16.01
N LEU A 63 -5.76 21.18 -15.14
CA LEU A 63 -4.47 21.67 -14.65
C LEU A 63 -3.44 21.74 -15.79
N ARG A 64 -3.43 20.77 -16.69
CA ARG A 64 -2.54 20.78 -17.86
C ARG A 64 -2.85 21.93 -18.81
N SER A 65 -4.12 22.16 -19.16
CA SER A 65 -4.50 23.21 -20.12
C SER A 65 -4.23 24.62 -19.60
N THR A 66 -4.25 24.81 -18.28
CA THR A 66 -3.89 26.07 -17.61
C THR A 66 -2.39 26.20 -17.34
N GLY A 67 -1.59 25.24 -17.80
CA GLY A 67 -0.15 25.20 -17.57
C GLY A 67 0.25 24.99 -16.12
N ARG A 68 -0.64 24.47 -15.26
CA ARG A 68 -0.45 24.27 -13.82
C ARG A 68 -0.10 22.82 -13.45
N LEU A 69 0.34 22.01 -14.40
CA LEU A 69 0.68 20.61 -14.17
C LEU A 69 2.01 20.25 -14.84
N ASP A 70 3.00 19.96 -14.00
CA ASP A 70 4.35 19.57 -14.42
C ASP A 70 4.61 18.07 -14.23
N VAL A 71 4.00 17.44 -13.22
CA VAL A 71 4.13 15.99 -12.95
C VAL A 71 2.89 15.46 -12.23
N ILE A 72 2.55 14.19 -12.49
CA ILE A 72 1.55 13.46 -11.72
C ILE A 72 2.26 12.37 -10.91
N PHE A 73 2.14 12.44 -9.60
CA PHE A 73 2.74 11.49 -8.66
C PHE A 73 1.65 10.59 -8.08
N PHE A 74 1.87 9.28 -8.09
CA PHE A 74 0.87 8.29 -7.67
C PHE A 74 1.40 7.43 -6.53
N ILE A 75 0.50 7.02 -5.64
CA ILE A 75 0.65 5.85 -4.77
C ILE A 75 -0.64 5.04 -4.96
N VAL A 76 -0.73 4.27 -6.04
CA VAL A 76 -1.97 3.54 -6.38
C VAL A 76 -1.68 2.18 -7.01
N TYR A 77 -2.63 1.28 -6.82
CA TYR A 77 -2.73 0.01 -7.54
C TYR A 77 -3.92 0.00 -8.52
N ASP A 78 -4.02 -1.07 -9.31
CA ASP A 78 -5.05 -1.20 -10.34
C ASP A 78 -6.45 -1.63 -9.83
N ASP A 79 -6.61 -1.80 -8.51
CA ASP A 79 -7.94 -1.80 -7.88
C ASP A 79 -8.58 -0.39 -7.91
N PHE A 80 -7.77 0.66 -8.01
CA PHE A 80 -8.21 2.05 -8.19
C PHE A 80 -7.96 2.56 -9.61
N LEU A 81 -6.70 2.61 -10.07
CA LEU A 81 -6.35 3.21 -11.36
C LEU A 81 -6.61 2.24 -12.51
N THR A 82 -7.50 2.59 -13.43
CA THR A 82 -7.79 1.74 -14.61
C THR A 82 -6.73 1.90 -15.69
N VAL A 83 -6.64 0.93 -16.61
CA VAL A 83 -5.73 0.99 -17.76
C VAL A 83 -6.13 2.11 -18.71
N GLU A 84 -7.43 2.29 -18.92
CA GLU A 84 -8.03 3.32 -19.76
C GLU A 84 -7.72 4.72 -19.22
N THR A 85 -7.78 4.88 -17.90
CA THR A 85 -7.41 6.12 -17.21
C THR A 85 -5.92 6.38 -17.28
N ALA A 86 -5.08 5.38 -17.02
CA ALA A 86 -3.63 5.52 -17.15
C ALA A 86 -3.22 5.94 -18.57
N LYS A 87 -3.85 5.36 -19.60
CA LYS A 87 -3.69 5.78 -21.01
C LYS A 87 -4.10 7.23 -21.24
N SER A 88 -5.26 7.62 -20.72
CA SER A 88 -5.80 8.97 -20.89
C SER A 88 -4.91 10.02 -20.22
N LEU A 89 -4.40 9.73 -19.02
CA LEU A 89 -3.47 10.61 -18.32
C LEU A 89 -2.12 10.70 -19.04
N ARG A 90 -1.59 9.58 -19.57
CA ARG A 90 -0.36 9.61 -20.36
C ARG A 90 -0.48 10.45 -21.61
N ALA A 91 -1.65 10.46 -22.26
CA ALA A 91 -1.92 11.27 -23.44
C ALA A 91 -1.84 12.79 -23.17
N LEU A 92 -1.86 13.24 -21.91
CA LEU A 92 -1.64 14.64 -21.55
C LEU A 92 -0.18 15.11 -21.74
N GLY A 93 0.75 14.17 -21.96
CA GLY A 93 2.18 14.46 -22.14
C GLY A 93 2.85 15.01 -20.88
N VAL A 94 2.31 14.67 -19.70
CA VAL A 94 2.87 15.04 -18.40
C VAL A 94 3.59 13.82 -17.83
N PRO A 95 4.82 13.97 -17.30
CA PRO A 95 5.51 12.90 -16.59
C PRO A 95 4.65 12.27 -15.48
N MET A 96 4.59 10.94 -15.47
CA MET A 96 3.85 10.15 -14.50
C MET A 96 4.79 9.24 -13.70
N VAL A 97 4.75 9.36 -12.37
CA VAL A 97 5.54 8.54 -11.45
C VAL A 97 4.62 7.75 -10.53
N ASN A 98 4.80 6.43 -10.41
CA ASN A 98 4.07 5.62 -9.42
C ASN A 98 5.00 5.09 -8.35
N TYR A 99 4.70 5.38 -7.08
CA TYR A 99 5.45 4.92 -5.93
C TYR A 99 4.79 3.74 -5.24
N HIS A 100 5.52 2.63 -5.14
CA HIS A 100 5.04 1.36 -4.61
C HIS A 100 5.69 1.01 -3.28
N ILE A 101 4.88 0.94 -2.22
CA ILE A 101 5.33 0.68 -0.85
C ILE A 101 5.29 -0.81 -0.45
N ASP A 102 4.52 -1.65 -1.15
CA ASP A 102 4.29 -3.06 -0.79
C ASP A 102 4.76 -4.06 -1.88
N MET A 103 5.96 -3.86 -2.43
CA MET A 103 6.50 -4.70 -3.52
C MET A 103 6.65 -6.18 -3.15
N VAL A 104 6.99 -6.48 -1.89
CA VAL A 104 7.16 -7.87 -1.41
C VAL A 104 5.90 -8.72 -1.63
N PHE A 105 4.71 -8.14 -1.53
CA PHE A 105 3.45 -8.89 -1.59
C PHE A 105 2.56 -8.55 -2.79
N GLN A 106 2.77 -7.39 -3.41
CA GLN A 106 1.80 -6.80 -4.33
C GLN A 106 2.39 -6.34 -5.67
N TRP A 107 3.62 -6.74 -6.01
CA TRP A 107 4.29 -6.38 -7.27
C TRP A 107 3.39 -6.60 -8.50
N TYR A 108 2.59 -7.67 -8.53
CA TYR A 108 1.76 -8.00 -9.69
C TYR A 108 0.59 -7.02 -9.91
N ARG A 109 0.15 -6.27 -8.89
CA ARG A 109 -1.01 -5.36 -8.95
C ARG A 109 -0.75 -4.08 -9.74
N VAL A 110 0.46 -3.93 -10.29
CA VAL A 110 0.86 -2.73 -11.03
C VAL A 110 1.20 -3.06 -12.48
N ILE A 111 1.39 -4.34 -12.83
CA ILE A 111 1.89 -4.75 -14.16
C ILE A 111 1.00 -4.28 -15.31
N ARG A 112 -0.29 -4.07 -15.06
CA ARG A 112 -1.25 -3.61 -16.07
C ARG A 112 -1.13 -2.12 -16.36
N THR A 113 -0.78 -1.32 -15.35
CA THR A 113 -0.68 0.14 -15.45
C THR A 113 0.77 0.61 -15.59
N ALA A 114 1.74 -0.19 -15.15
CA ALA A 114 3.18 0.03 -15.23
C ALA A 114 3.66 0.58 -16.59
N PRO A 115 3.18 0.06 -17.76
CA PRO A 115 3.63 0.55 -19.05
C PRO A 115 3.28 2.02 -19.33
N PHE A 116 2.37 2.63 -18.57
CA PHE A 116 1.92 4.02 -18.78
C PHE A 116 2.62 5.04 -17.90
N PHE A 117 3.50 4.60 -17.00
CA PHE A 117 4.32 5.48 -16.17
C PHE A 117 5.67 5.72 -16.82
N ASP A 118 6.22 6.92 -16.60
CA ASP A 118 7.59 7.24 -17.00
C ASP A 118 8.60 6.68 -16.00
N LEU A 119 8.20 6.56 -14.73
CA LEU A 119 9.00 5.99 -13.65
C LEU A 119 8.16 5.19 -12.65
N LEU A 120 8.68 4.02 -12.26
CA LEU A 120 8.20 3.27 -11.09
C LEU A 120 9.19 3.45 -9.94
N ALA A 121 8.77 4.15 -8.90
CA ALA A 121 9.53 4.23 -7.66
C ALA A 121 9.14 3.05 -6.75
N VAL A 122 10.11 2.34 -6.16
CA VAL A 122 9.84 1.18 -5.30
C VAL A 122 10.48 1.34 -3.92
N ALA A 123 9.71 1.07 -2.87
CA ALA A 123 10.22 1.09 -1.49
C ALA A 123 11.18 -0.06 -1.18
N GLN A 124 10.94 -1.21 -1.81
CA GLN A 124 11.66 -2.45 -1.59
C GLN A 124 12.09 -2.98 -2.95
N MET A 125 13.38 -3.32 -3.08
CA MET A 125 13.90 -3.91 -4.32
C MET A 125 13.45 -5.37 -4.51
N SER A 126 12.97 -6.03 -3.46
CA SER A 126 12.41 -7.37 -3.57
C SER A 126 11.25 -7.41 -4.57
N ASN A 127 11.35 -8.30 -5.57
CA ASN A 127 10.41 -8.46 -6.68
C ASN A 127 10.36 -7.28 -7.68
N ALA A 128 11.23 -6.26 -7.54
CA ALA A 128 11.24 -5.13 -8.45
C ALA A 128 11.72 -5.54 -9.85
N GLU A 129 12.63 -6.50 -9.94
CA GLU A 129 13.13 -7.08 -11.19
C GLU A 129 12.01 -7.67 -12.07
N HIS A 130 10.92 -8.14 -11.46
CA HIS A 130 9.78 -8.69 -12.20
C HIS A 130 8.93 -7.62 -12.90
N LEU A 131 9.10 -6.34 -12.53
CA LEU A 131 8.46 -5.22 -13.19
C LEU A 131 9.21 -4.73 -14.42
N ALA A 132 10.50 -5.07 -14.57
CA ALA A 132 11.34 -4.57 -15.65
C ALA A 132 10.79 -4.88 -17.06
N ALA A 133 10.08 -6.01 -17.21
CA ALA A 133 9.42 -6.40 -18.45
C ALA A 133 8.20 -5.52 -18.81
N TYR A 134 7.65 -4.79 -17.83
CA TYR A 134 6.48 -3.92 -17.98
C TYR A 134 6.84 -2.44 -17.98
N ASN A 135 7.89 -2.07 -17.24
CA ASN A 135 8.50 -0.76 -17.25
C ASN A 135 9.99 -0.88 -16.87
N PRO A 136 10.92 -0.53 -17.76
CA PRO A 136 12.36 -0.63 -17.47
C PRO A 136 12.86 0.47 -16.53
N ASN A 137 12.11 1.57 -16.36
CA ASN A 137 12.50 2.70 -15.53
C ASN A 137 12.01 2.47 -14.09
N ILE A 138 12.83 1.77 -13.31
CA ILE A 138 12.55 1.45 -11.91
C ILE A 138 13.62 2.11 -11.05
N GLU A 139 13.20 2.93 -10.08
CA GLU A 139 14.09 3.60 -9.15
C GLU A 139 13.80 3.18 -7.72
N TRP A 140 14.86 2.96 -6.96
CA TRP A 140 14.72 2.65 -5.54
C TRP A 140 14.46 3.92 -4.74
N MET A 141 13.31 3.97 -4.08
CA MET A 141 12.89 5.07 -3.21
C MET A 141 12.45 4.49 -1.87
N PRO A 142 13.36 4.23 -0.93
CA PRO A 142 13.02 3.59 0.34
C PRO A 142 11.97 4.41 1.11
N MET A 143 11.14 3.73 1.90
CA MET A 143 10.20 4.42 2.78
C MET A 143 11.00 5.30 3.76
N ALA A 144 10.81 6.61 3.66
CA ALA A 144 11.44 7.57 4.55
C ALA A 144 10.60 7.77 5.82
N ALA A 145 11.28 8.17 6.89
CA ALA A 145 10.67 8.76 8.07
C ALA A 145 11.02 10.25 8.07
N ASN A 146 10.00 11.12 8.12
CA ASN A 146 10.17 12.57 8.25
C ASN A 146 10.89 12.89 9.58
N PRO A 147 12.17 13.32 9.57
CA PRO A 147 12.94 13.51 10.80
C PRO A 147 12.43 14.68 11.65
N GLY A 148 11.73 15.65 11.04
CA GLY A 148 11.09 16.75 11.77
C GLY A 148 9.86 16.28 12.56
N PHE A 149 9.16 15.25 12.06
CA PHE A 149 8.04 14.63 12.76
C PHE A 149 8.53 13.56 13.74
N TYR A 150 9.34 12.61 13.27
CA TYR A 150 9.94 11.54 14.05
C TYR A 150 11.29 11.99 14.61
N HIS A 151 11.25 12.84 15.63
CA HIS A 151 12.44 13.30 16.31
C HIS A 151 12.70 12.49 17.58
N SER A 152 13.97 12.21 17.85
CA SER A 152 14.37 11.84 19.21
C SER A 152 14.10 13.04 20.11
N ARG A 153 13.40 12.84 21.24
CA ARG A 153 13.28 13.91 22.23
C ARG A 153 14.68 14.21 22.76
N ALA A 154 15.21 15.39 22.44
CA ALA A 154 16.46 15.88 23.02
C ALA A 154 16.25 16.04 24.54
N GLY A 155 16.80 15.12 25.33
CA GLY A 155 16.62 15.05 26.78
C GLY A 155 17.02 13.69 27.33
N ALA A 156 16.86 13.51 28.64
CA ALA A 156 17.05 12.20 29.27
C ALA A 156 16.09 11.19 28.63
N VAL A 157 16.65 10.12 28.04
CA VAL A 157 15.86 8.99 27.55
C VAL A 157 15.07 8.46 28.75
N PRO A 158 13.72 8.51 28.75
CA PRO A 158 12.94 7.96 29.83
C PRO A 158 13.34 6.50 30.02
N ALA A 159 13.38 6.02 31.26
CA ALA A 159 13.59 4.60 31.52
C ALA A 159 12.60 3.79 30.67
N TYR A 160 13.10 2.80 29.93
CA TYR A 160 12.27 1.96 29.09
C TYR A 160 11.20 1.29 29.96
N GLN A 161 9.93 1.60 29.68
CA GLN A 161 8.80 1.02 30.42
C GLN A 161 8.68 -0.49 30.18
N TYR A 162 9.12 -0.96 29.01
CA TYR A 162 9.03 -2.35 28.58
C TYR A 162 10.35 -2.80 27.98
N GLN A 163 10.75 -4.04 28.29
CA GLN A 163 11.96 -4.63 27.70
C GLN A 163 11.81 -4.92 26.21
N VAL A 164 10.59 -5.32 25.80
CA VAL A 164 10.25 -5.57 24.40
C VAL A 164 8.84 -5.05 24.14
N SER A 165 8.69 -4.26 23.08
CA SER A 165 7.40 -3.81 22.59
C SER A 165 7.24 -4.18 21.12
N PHE A 166 6.01 -4.50 20.72
CA PHE A 166 5.61 -4.73 19.34
C PHE A 166 4.55 -3.69 18.96
N ILE A 167 4.76 -2.96 17.87
CA ILE A 167 3.80 -1.99 17.34
C ILE A 167 3.32 -2.47 15.97
N GLY A 168 2.01 -2.66 15.83
CA GLY A 168 1.38 -3.00 14.57
C GLY A 168 0.06 -3.73 14.73
N SER A 169 -0.80 -3.63 13.72
CA SER A 169 -2.09 -4.32 13.70
C SER A 169 -1.96 -5.85 13.66
N PHE A 170 -3.01 -6.55 14.07
CA PHE A 170 -3.07 -8.00 14.02
C PHE A 170 -2.86 -8.55 12.60
N ASN A 171 -1.97 -9.54 12.48
CA ASN A 171 -1.72 -10.30 11.26
C ASN A 171 -1.28 -11.72 11.67
N PRO A 172 -1.73 -12.81 11.02
CA PRO A 172 -1.32 -14.17 11.37
C PRO A 172 0.20 -14.40 11.40
N TYR A 173 0.97 -13.75 10.51
CA TYR A 173 2.42 -13.84 10.52
C TYR A 173 3.02 -13.15 11.76
N ARG A 174 2.53 -11.95 12.10
CA ARG A 174 2.91 -11.24 13.33
C ARG A 174 2.54 -12.06 14.56
N ARG A 175 1.37 -12.68 14.56
CA ARG A 175 0.91 -13.58 15.62
C ARG A 175 1.83 -14.79 15.79
N ALA A 176 2.23 -15.44 14.68
CA ALA A 176 3.15 -16.58 14.72
C ALA A 176 4.52 -16.19 15.28
N LEU A 177 5.04 -15.02 14.88
CA LEU A 177 6.27 -14.45 15.42
C LEU A 177 6.16 -14.21 16.94
N LEU A 178 5.10 -13.55 17.39
CA LEU A 178 4.90 -13.28 18.81
C LEU A 178 4.67 -14.55 19.64
N ALA A 179 4.04 -15.58 19.06
CA ALA A 179 3.90 -16.89 19.71
C ALA A 179 5.28 -17.54 19.97
N GLU A 180 6.19 -17.41 19.01
CA GLU A 180 7.56 -17.92 19.15
C GLU A 180 8.36 -17.14 20.21
N CYS A 181 8.15 -15.83 20.32
CA CYS A 181 8.72 -15.04 21.42
C CYS A 181 8.27 -15.58 22.78
N VAL A 182 6.96 -15.79 22.96
CA VAL A 182 6.39 -16.32 24.21
C VAL A 182 6.94 -17.70 24.52
N ARG A 183 7.07 -18.58 23.51
CA ARG A 183 7.66 -19.92 23.67
C ARG A 183 9.12 -19.87 24.17
N ARG A 184 9.83 -18.77 23.90
CA ARG A 184 11.20 -18.51 24.36
C ARG A 184 11.26 -17.67 25.65
N ASN A 185 10.15 -17.54 26.37
CA ASN A 185 10.01 -16.71 27.57
C ASN A 185 10.28 -15.21 27.34
N ILE A 186 10.07 -14.74 26.11
CA ILE A 186 10.05 -13.30 25.79
C ILE A 186 8.59 -12.89 25.71
N THR A 187 8.18 -11.91 26.52
CA THR A 187 6.78 -11.42 26.57
C THR A 187 6.71 -9.97 26.07
N PRO A 188 6.60 -9.73 24.75
CA PRO A 188 6.43 -8.39 24.22
C PRO A 188 5.11 -7.76 24.67
N VAL A 189 5.14 -6.45 24.94
CA VAL A 189 3.92 -5.64 25.05
C VAL A 189 3.48 -5.22 23.65
N VAL A 190 2.25 -5.57 23.28
CA VAL A 190 1.72 -5.46 21.92
C VAL A 190 0.78 -4.26 21.84
N PHE A 191 1.08 -3.34 20.94
CA PHE A 191 0.27 -2.16 20.64
C PHE A 191 -0.27 -2.24 19.22
N GLY A 192 -1.58 -2.08 19.05
CA GLY A 192 -2.20 -1.99 17.74
C GLY A 192 -3.60 -2.59 17.68
N GLN A 193 -4.28 -2.31 16.58
CA GLN A 193 -5.66 -2.74 16.39
C GLN A 193 -5.78 -4.24 16.10
N GLY A 194 -6.86 -4.86 16.59
CA GLY A 194 -7.27 -6.22 16.22
C GLY A 194 -6.61 -7.34 17.02
N TRP A 195 -5.82 -7.02 18.06
CA TRP A 195 -5.23 -8.02 18.95
C TRP A 195 -6.17 -8.47 20.08
N ARG A 196 -7.13 -7.63 20.48
CA ARG A 196 -8.11 -7.96 21.53
C ARG A 196 -9.31 -8.71 20.96
N SER A 197 -9.81 -9.69 21.71
CA SER A 197 -10.98 -10.49 21.34
C SER A 197 -12.21 -9.59 21.21
N GLY A 198 -12.81 -9.55 20.01
CA GLY A 198 -13.93 -8.66 19.67
C GLY A 198 -13.56 -7.66 18.58
N GLU A 199 -12.34 -7.14 18.58
CA GLU A 199 -11.80 -6.26 17.52
C GLU A 199 -11.30 -7.07 16.30
N SER A 200 -10.81 -8.29 16.55
CA SER A 200 -10.30 -9.20 15.51
C SER A 200 -11.38 -9.69 14.51
N GLN A 201 -12.66 -9.39 14.75
CA GLN A 201 -13.77 -9.82 13.90
C GLN A 201 -13.97 -8.96 12.63
N GLY A 202 -13.24 -7.86 12.48
CA GLY A 202 -13.54 -6.80 11.51
C GLY A 202 -13.22 -7.06 10.03
N ARG A 203 -12.45 -8.09 9.66
CA ARG A 203 -12.22 -8.43 8.23
C ARG A 203 -12.48 -9.89 7.95
N LYS A 204 -13.75 -10.29 7.97
CA LYS A 204 -14.19 -11.55 7.35
C LYS A 204 -13.85 -11.47 5.85
N PHE A 205 -12.75 -12.10 5.46
CA PHE A 205 -12.28 -12.15 4.08
C PHE A 205 -13.27 -12.97 3.23
N LYS A 206 -14.19 -12.28 2.55
CA LYS A 206 -15.13 -12.90 1.62
C LYS A 206 -14.43 -13.14 0.28
N TRP A 207 -14.60 -14.35 -0.26
CA TRP A 207 -14.25 -14.59 -1.65
C TRP A 207 -15.25 -13.81 -2.49
N ASP A 208 -14.74 -12.86 -3.28
CA ASP A 208 -15.55 -12.21 -4.29
C ASP A 208 -15.23 -12.84 -5.65
N PRO A 209 -16.20 -13.47 -6.34
CA PRO A 209 -15.97 -14.13 -7.63
C PRO A 209 -15.39 -13.20 -8.69
N TYR A 210 -15.81 -11.93 -8.70
CA TYR A 210 -15.30 -10.96 -9.67
C TYR A 210 -13.81 -10.69 -9.43
N LYS A 211 -13.42 -10.44 -8.17
CA LYS A 211 -12.00 -10.25 -7.84
C LYS A 211 -11.17 -11.49 -8.16
N VAL A 212 -11.67 -12.68 -7.86
CA VAL A 212 -10.97 -13.93 -8.17
C VAL A 212 -10.77 -14.11 -9.67
N LEU A 213 -11.82 -13.92 -10.47
CA LEU A 213 -11.72 -14.04 -11.92
C LEU A 213 -10.81 -12.97 -12.53
N HIS A 214 -10.85 -11.76 -12.00
CA HIS A 214 -9.96 -10.67 -12.39
C HIS A 214 -8.49 -11.02 -12.08
N ASP A 215 -8.20 -11.45 -10.86
CA ASP A 215 -6.85 -11.82 -10.45
C ASP A 215 -6.32 -13.01 -11.26
N LEU A 216 -7.18 -14.00 -11.55
CA LEU A 216 -6.81 -15.15 -12.40
C LEU A 216 -6.52 -14.70 -13.83
N ARG A 217 -7.39 -13.88 -14.42
CA ARG A 217 -7.26 -13.42 -15.80
C ARG A 217 -5.98 -12.63 -16.02
N PHE A 218 -5.61 -11.77 -15.08
CA PHE A 218 -4.52 -10.82 -15.29
C PHE A 218 -3.21 -11.19 -14.59
N TYR A 219 -3.26 -11.91 -13.47
CA TYR A 219 -2.07 -12.15 -12.65
C TYR A 219 -1.68 -13.61 -12.50
N ALA A 220 -2.53 -14.59 -12.87
CA ALA A 220 -2.17 -16.00 -12.69
C ALA A 220 -0.87 -16.37 -13.43
N VAL A 221 -0.75 -16.02 -14.71
CA VAL A 221 0.44 -16.36 -15.51
C VAL A 221 1.69 -15.60 -15.05
N PRO A 222 1.67 -14.25 -14.90
CA PRO A 222 2.83 -13.51 -14.40
C PRO A 222 3.30 -14.01 -13.03
N ARG A 223 2.36 -14.27 -12.11
CA ARG A 223 2.71 -14.76 -10.77
C ARG A 223 3.20 -16.19 -10.79
N TRP A 224 2.64 -17.07 -11.62
CA TRP A 224 3.12 -18.44 -11.73
C TRP A 224 4.55 -18.51 -12.27
N ARG A 225 4.90 -17.66 -13.24
CA ARG A 225 6.27 -17.58 -13.78
C ARG A 225 7.31 -17.18 -12.73
N VAL A 226 6.91 -16.34 -11.77
CA VAL A 226 7.80 -15.79 -10.74
C VAL A 226 7.78 -16.62 -9.45
N GLU A 227 6.58 -16.86 -8.91
CA GLU A 227 6.37 -17.47 -7.59
C GLU A 227 6.15 -19.00 -7.69
N GLY A 228 6.04 -19.56 -8.90
CA GLY A 228 5.74 -20.98 -9.11
C GLY A 228 4.43 -21.40 -8.43
N LEU A 229 4.44 -22.58 -7.81
CA LEU A 229 3.29 -23.11 -7.06
C LEU A 229 2.90 -22.25 -5.85
N ALA A 230 3.79 -21.38 -5.36
CA ALA A 230 3.48 -20.47 -4.26
C ALA A 230 2.45 -19.41 -4.65
N SER A 231 2.31 -19.08 -5.94
CA SER A 231 1.27 -18.17 -6.46
C SER A 231 -0.16 -18.66 -6.18
N VAL A 232 -0.35 -19.98 -6.14
CA VAL A 232 -1.66 -20.63 -5.90
C VAL A 232 -1.81 -21.03 -4.44
N THR A 233 -0.79 -21.68 -3.87
CA THR A 233 -0.85 -22.21 -2.50
C THR A 233 -0.73 -21.10 -1.45
N GLY A 234 0.02 -20.03 -1.72
CA GLY A 234 0.23 -18.92 -0.80
C GLY A 234 -1.07 -18.20 -0.39
N PRO A 235 -1.91 -17.73 -1.34
CA PRO A 235 -3.22 -17.14 -1.01
C PRO A 235 -4.11 -18.07 -0.20
N ILE A 236 -4.15 -19.36 -0.53
CA ILE A 236 -4.94 -20.38 0.17
C ILE A 236 -4.44 -20.55 1.60
N THR A 237 -3.13 -20.76 1.79
CA THR A 237 -2.49 -20.91 3.09
C THR A 237 -2.69 -19.66 3.97
N ARG A 238 -2.53 -18.46 3.40
CA ARG A 238 -2.81 -17.19 4.11
C ARG A 238 -4.26 -17.12 4.57
N LYS A 239 -5.21 -17.55 3.73
CA LYS A 239 -6.63 -17.57 4.06
C LYS A 239 -6.95 -18.56 5.17
N TYR A 240 -6.47 -19.80 5.08
CA TYR A 240 -6.64 -20.80 6.13
C TYR A 240 -5.99 -20.36 7.45
N SER A 241 -4.79 -19.74 7.37
CA SER A 241 -4.10 -19.21 8.55
C SER A 241 -4.90 -18.09 9.22
N ARG A 242 -5.45 -17.15 8.46
CA ARG A 242 -6.34 -16.09 9.00
C ARG A 242 -7.59 -16.66 9.67
N TRP A 243 -8.17 -17.71 9.09
CA TRP A 243 -9.36 -18.35 9.63
C TRP A 243 -9.08 -19.11 10.94
N ARG A 244 -7.96 -19.81 11.05
CA ARG A 244 -7.59 -20.56 12.25
C ARG A 244 -6.97 -19.70 13.36
N ALA A 245 -6.29 -18.61 13.01
CA ALA A 245 -5.48 -17.84 13.93
C ALA A 245 -6.22 -16.68 14.62
N LEU A 246 -7.52 -16.77 14.86
CA LEU A 246 -8.36 -15.64 15.33
C LEU A 246 -8.07 -15.15 16.77
N LYS A 247 -7.26 -15.89 17.53
CA LYS A 247 -6.95 -15.57 18.93
C LYS A 247 -5.47 -15.21 19.11
N PRO A 248 -5.15 -14.15 19.88
CA PRO A 248 -3.77 -13.88 20.29
C PRO A 248 -3.21 -15.07 21.08
N PRO A 249 -1.90 -15.35 21.00
CA PRO A 249 -1.21 -16.30 21.87
C PRO A 249 -1.49 -16.01 23.35
N ALA A 250 -1.65 -17.06 24.15
CA ALA A 250 -1.72 -16.93 25.59
C ALA A 250 -0.41 -16.32 26.10
N GLY A 251 -0.50 -15.37 27.05
CA GLY A 251 0.67 -14.72 27.65
C GLY A 251 1.14 -13.44 26.95
N LEU A 252 0.47 -12.96 25.90
CA LEU A 252 0.74 -11.61 25.36
C LEU A 252 0.03 -10.52 26.16
N ASP A 253 0.75 -9.44 26.47
CA ASP A 253 0.17 -8.21 27.02
C ASP A 253 -0.29 -7.31 25.86
N CYS A 254 -1.55 -7.46 25.45
CA CYS A 254 -2.15 -6.68 24.37
C CYS A 254 -2.76 -5.37 24.91
N ARG A 255 -2.11 -4.25 24.60
CA ARG A 255 -2.61 -2.89 24.83
C ARG A 255 -3.48 -2.43 23.66
N GLY A 256 -4.41 -1.50 23.92
CA GLY A 256 -5.27 -0.91 22.88
C GLY A 256 -4.46 -0.12 21.84
N PRO A 257 -5.12 0.51 20.85
CA PRO A 257 -4.41 1.41 19.94
C PRO A 257 -3.71 2.52 20.74
N CYS A 258 -2.47 2.84 20.34
CA CYS A 258 -1.79 4.07 20.77
C CYS A 258 -2.41 5.27 20.07
#